data_AF-A0AAI9R9A5-F1
#
_entry.id   AF-A0AAI9R9A5-F1
#
_cell.length_a   1.000
_cell.length_b   1.000
_cell.length_c   1.000
_cell.angle_alpha   90.00
_cell.angle_beta   90.00
_cell.angle_gamma   90.00
#
_symmetry.space_group_name_H-M   'P 1'
#
loop_
_entity.id
_entity.type
_entity.pdbx_description
1 polymer ?
#
loop_
_entity_poly.entity_id
_entity_poly.type
_entity_poly.pdbx_seq_one_letter_code
_entity_poly.pdbx_strand_id
1 'polypeptide(L)'
;MKKKMIIAIVASAITMTHFVGNTYADSKTEVSVTAPYNTNQIAKWLEAHAKPLKTTNPTASLNDLKPLKNMVGSASIVGLGEATHGAHEVFTMKHRIVKYLVSEKGFTNLVLEEGWDRALELDRYVLTGKGNPSQHLSPTFKTKEMLDLLDWIRQYNANPKHKSKVRVIGMDIQSVNENVYNNII
;
A
#
# COMPACT_ATOMS: atom_id res chain seq x y z
N MET A 1 5.70 12.62 19.84
CA MET A 1 4.76 12.56 18.69
C MET A 1 4.50 11.10 18.35
N LYS A 2 3.27 10.70 17.98
CA LYS A 2 3.01 9.34 17.46
C LYS A 2 3.55 9.23 16.01
N LYS A 3 4.24 8.12 15.68
CA LYS A 3 4.69 7.83 14.31
C LYS A 3 3.48 7.48 13.42
N LYS A 4 3.63 7.62 12.10
CA LYS A 4 2.58 7.31 11.12
C LYS A 4 3.09 6.34 10.05
N MET A 5 2.26 5.35 9.70
CA MET A 5 2.67 4.19 8.92
C MET A 5 1.72 3.89 7.76
N ILE A 6 2.26 3.74 6.57
CA ILE A 6 1.58 3.19 5.40
C ILE A 6 1.87 1.69 5.42
N ILE A 7 0.85 0.86 5.24
CA ILE A 7 1.01 -0.58 5.07
C ILE A 7 0.51 -0.92 3.68
N ALA A 8 1.44 -1.22 2.77
CA ALA A 8 1.14 -1.69 1.42
C ALA A 8 0.85 -3.19 1.46
N ILE A 9 -0.24 -3.55 2.15
CA ILE A 9 -0.83 -4.90 2.16
C ILE A 9 -1.32 -5.24 0.75
N VAL A 10 -1.27 -6.50 0.35
CA VAL A 10 -2.11 -7.05 -0.70
C VAL A 10 -3.58 -6.95 -0.28
N ALA A 11 -4.47 -6.61 -1.22
CA ALA A 11 -5.87 -6.96 -1.00
C ALA A 11 -5.96 -8.48 -1.18
N SER A 12 -5.90 -9.24 -0.07
CA SER A 12 -6.22 -10.67 -0.10
C SER A 12 -7.52 -10.80 -0.87
N ALA A 13 -7.49 -11.54 -1.99
CA ALA A 13 -8.64 -11.60 -2.88
C ALA A 13 -9.86 -11.96 -2.04
N ILE A 14 -10.92 -11.16 -2.12
CA ILE A 14 -12.21 -11.51 -1.51
C ILE A 14 -12.79 -12.63 -2.37
N THR A 15 -12.23 -13.83 -2.17
CA THR A 15 -12.86 -15.07 -2.54
C THR A 15 -14.17 -15.10 -1.77
N MET A 16 -15.26 -14.80 -2.48
CA MET A 16 -16.61 -15.18 -2.05
C MET A 16 -16.70 -16.70 -2.08
N THR A 17 -16.00 -17.33 -1.13
CA THR A 17 -16.28 -18.68 -0.69
C THR A 17 -17.69 -18.61 -0.11
N HIS A 18 -18.66 -19.04 -0.93
CA HIS A 18 -20.00 -19.39 -0.47
C HIS A 18 -19.86 -20.59 0.46
N PHE A 19 -19.45 -20.32 1.69
CA PHE A 19 -19.21 -21.32 2.73
C PHE A 19 -20.57 -21.70 3.32
N VAL A 20 -21.35 -22.46 2.53
CA VAL A 20 -22.67 -22.98 2.92
C VAL A 20 -22.47 -24.13 3.91
N GLY A 21 -21.96 -23.80 5.09
CA GLY A 21 -21.90 -24.67 6.23
C GLY A 21 -23.29 -24.80 6.82
N ASN A 22 -24.02 -25.85 6.43
CA ASN A 22 -25.34 -26.19 6.97
C ASN A 22 -25.25 -26.47 8.48
N THR A 23 -25.37 -25.41 9.27
CA THR A 23 -25.73 -25.47 10.68
C THR A 23 -27.24 -25.31 10.77
N TYR A 24 -27.92 -26.35 11.26
CA TYR A 24 -29.38 -26.32 11.45
C TYR A 24 -29.72 -25.43 12.65
N ALA A 25 -29.83 -24.12 12.40
CA ALA A 25 -30.49 -23.17 13.27
C ALA A 25 -31.93 -22.92 12.77
N ASP A 26 -32.85 -22.68 13.70
CA ASP A 26 -34.29 -22.51 13.42
C ASP A 26 -34.54 -21.40 12.39
N SER A 27 -35.30 -21.71 11.34
CA SER A 27 -35.50 -20.84 10.16
C SER A 27 -36.50 -19.71 10.41
N LYS A 28 -36.15 -18.79 11.33
CA LYS A 28 -36.89 -17.56 11.61
C LYS A 28 -36.77 -16.54 10.47
N THR A 29 -37.45 -16.84 9.36
CA THR A 29 -37.86 -15.92 8.30
C THR A 29 -36.83 -14.84 7.94
N GLU A 30 -35.85 -15.21 7.11
CA GLU A 30 -35.04 -14.23 6.39
C GLU A 30 -35.94 -13.41 5.46
N VAL A 31 -36.33 -12.20 5.88
CA VAL A 31 -37.02 -11.25 5.02
C VAL A 31 -35.98 -10.66 4.07
N SER A 32 -35.76 -11.33 2.94
CA SER A 32 -34.86 -10.86 1.88
C SER A 32 -35.46 -9.63 1.18
N VAL A 33 -35.19 -8.44 1.74
CA VAL A 33 -35.61 -7.15 1.16
C VAL A 33 -34.66 -6.74 0.02
N THR A 34 -34.62 -7.56 -1.04
CA THR A 34 -34.00 -7.19 -2.31
C THR A 34 -34.91 -6.22 -3.08
N ALA A 35 -35.01 -4.99 -2.56
CA ALA A 35 -35.66 -3.90 -3.28
C ALA A 35 -34.99 -3.74 -4.67
N PRO A 36 -35.76 -3.58 -5.77
CA PRO A 36 -35.22 -3.61 -7.13
C PRO A 36 -34.36 -2.38 -7.42
N TYR A 37 -33.04 -2.53 -7.24
CA TYR A 37 -32.06 -1.48 -7.51
C TYR A 37 -31.63 -1.46 -8.97
N ASN A 38 -31.42 -0.26 -9.52
CA ASN A 38 -31.00 -0.07 -10.90
C ASN A 38 -29.49 0.24 -10.96
N THR A 39 -28.70 -0.69 -11.50
CA THR A 39 -27.23 -0.55 -11.62
C THR A 39 -26.80 0.67 -12.43
N ASN A 40 -27.59 1.13 -13.41
CA ASN A 40 -27.31 2.36 -14.16
C ASN A 40 -27.48 3.63 -13.31
N GLN A 41 -28.38 3.61 -12.32
CA GLN A 41 -28.51 4.72 -11.36
C GLN A 41 -27.38 4.68 -10.32
N ILE A 42 -26.95 3.48 -9.89
CA ILE A 42 -25.76 3.31 -9.05
C ILE A 42 -24.50 3.83 -9.76
N ALA A 43 -24.33 3.52 -11.06
CA ALA A 43 -23.21 4.01 -11.86
C ALA A 43 -23.17 5.55 -11.93
N LYS A 44 -24.32 6.20 -12.21
CA LYS A 44 -24.45 7.67 -12.19
C LYS A 44 -24.16 8.27 -10.81
N TRP A 45 -24.59 7.61 -9.74
CA TRP A 45 -24.29 8.05 -8.38
C TRP A 45 -22.79 7.96 -8.08
N LEU A 46 -22.13 6.85 -8.46
CA LEU A 46 -20.69 6.68 -8.32
C LEU A 46 -19.91 7.74 -9.11
N GLU A 47 -20.29 8.01 -10.35
CA GLU A 47 -19.69 9.05 -11.20
C GLU A 47 -19.78 10.43 -10.56
N ALA A 48 -20.97 10.82 -10.08
CA ALA A 48 -21.19 12.11 -9.41
C ALA A 48 -20.40 12.27 -8.09
N HIS A 49 -20.11 11.17 -7.40
CA HIS A 49 -19.39 11.19 -6.10
C HIS A 49 -17.90 10.83 -6.21
N ALA A 50 -17.42 10.41 -7.39
CA ALA A 50 -16.02 10.09 -7.65
C ALA A 50 -15.08 11.28 -7.41
N LYS A 51 -13.78 11.00 -7.29
CA LYS A 51 -12.72 12.01 -7.23
C LYS A 51 -11.74 11.69 -8.36
N PRO A 52 -11.77 12.42 -9.48
CA PRO A 52 -11.07 12.02 -10.70
C PRO A 52 -9.55 12.15 -10.53
N LEU A 53 -8.86 11.04 -10.77
CA LEU A 53 -7.40 10.97 -10.82
C LEU A 53 -6.94 11.29 -12.24
N LYS A 54 -5.99 12.21 -12.39
CA LYS A 54 -5.59 12.72 -13.71
C LYS A 54 -4.56 11.86 -14.43
N THR A 55 -3.83 11.02 -13.70
CA THR A 55 -2.75 10.17 -14.23
C THR A 55 -2.28 9.13 -13.20
N THR A 56 -1.67 8.06 -13.68
CA THR A 56 -0.91 7.08 -12.88
C THR A 56 0.56 7.48 -12.70
N ASN A 57 1.09 8.45 -13.48
CA ASN A 57 2.51 8.82 -13.50
C ASN A 57 3.04 9.33 -12.14
N PRO A 58 4.07 8.69 -11.54
CA PRO A 58 4.66 9.09 -10.26
C PRO A 58 5.33 10.48 -10.22
N THR A 59 5.73 11.05 -11.37
CA THR A 59 6.40 12.36 -11.42
C THR A 59 5.43 13.53 -11.57
N ALA A 60 4.17 13.27 -11.91
CA ALA A 60 3.15 14.28 -12.10
C ALA A 60 2.69 14.95 -10.78
N SER A 61 2.09 16.14 -10.91
CA SER A 61 1.53 16.89 -9.77
C SER A 61 0.55 16.04 -8.95
N LEU A 62 0.65 16.11 -7.63
CA LEU A 62 -0.24 15.39 -6.68
C LEU A 62 -1.52 16.17 -6.32
N ASN A 63 -1.87 17.19 -7.12
CA ASN A 63 -2.99 18.11 -6.84
C ASN A 63 -4.37 17.42 -6.88
N ASP A 64 -4.54 16.37 -7.68
CA ASP A 64 -5.74 15.53 -7.75
C ASP A 64 -5.93 14.64 -6.51
N LEU A 65 -4.86 14.33 -5.79
CA LEU A 65 -4.92 13.58 -4.52
C LEU A 65 -5.35 14.44 -3.32
N LYS A 66 -5.55 15.76 -3.48
CA LYS A 66 -5.99 16.66 -2.40
C LYS A 66 -7.23 16.18 -1.60
N PRO A 67 -8.28 15.58 -2.18
CA PRO A 67 -9.42 15.04 -1.43
C PRO A 67 -9.03 13.94 -0.42
N LEU A 68 -7.98 13.16 -0.72
CA LEU A 68 -7.46 12.12 0.15
C LEU A 68 -6.97 12.67 1.50
N LYS A 69 -6.63 13.97 1.59
CA LYS A 69 -6.28 14.64 2.85
C LYS A 69 -7.35 14.45 3.92
N ASN A 70 -8.62 14.59 3.54
CA ASN A 70 -9.73 14.58 4.47
C ASN A 70 -10.24 13.16 4.69
N MET A 71 -10.26 12.32 3.65
CA MET A 71 -10.58 10.90 3.73
C MET A 71 -9.68 10.14 4.72
N VAL A 72 -8.38 10.44 4.74
CA VAL A 72 -7.41 9.84 5.69
C VAL A 72 -7.48 10.49 7.09
N GLY A 73 -8.07 11.69 7.21
CA GLY A 73 -8.29 12.36 8.49
C GLY A 73 -7.05 12.41 9.40
N SER A 74 -7.21 11.97 10.64
CA SER A 74 -6.16 11.85 11.67
C SER A 74 -5.51 10.45 11.73
N ALA A 75 -5.81 9.54 10.80
CA ALA A 75 -5.35 8.16 10.85
C ALA A 75 -3.82 8.05 10.99
N SER A 76 -3.38 7.14 11.87
CA SER A 76 -1.96 6.84 12.10
C SER A 76 -1.46 5.65 11.28
N ILE A 77 -2.38 4.82 10.78
CA ILE A 77 -2.11 3.70 9.87
C ILE A 77 -3.02 3.84 8.65
N VAL A 78 -2.50 3.58 7.44
CA VAL A 78 -3.27 3.50 6.19
C VAL A 78 -2.89 2.22 5.46
N GLY A 79 -3.86 1.34 5.23
CA GLY A 79 -3.73 0.20 4.32
C GLY A 79 -3.82 0.66 2.87
N LEU A 80 -2.92 0.18 2.00
CA LEU A 80 -2.84 0.54 0.58
C LEU A 80 -2.80 -0.72 -0.30
N GLY A 81 -3.99 -1.29 -0.51
CA GLY A 81 -4.22 -2.49 -1.31
C GLY A 81 -3.80 -2.37 -2.78
N GLU A 82 -3.55 -3.52 -3.40
CA GLU A 82 -3.44 -3.70 -4.85
C GLU A 82 -4.37 -4.81 -5.32
N ALA A 83 -4.97 -4.66 -6.51
CA ALA A 83 -5.90 -5.65 -7.08
C ALA A 83 -5.18 -6.83 -7.76
N THR A 84 -3.90 -6.66 -8.09
CA THR A 84 -3.01 -7.68 -8.64
C THR A 84 -1.57 -7.19 -8.54
N HIS A 85 -0.62 -8.11 -8.36
CA HIS A 85 0.81 -7.84 -8.39
C HIS A 85 1.38 -7.55 -9.80
N GLY A 86 0.58 -7.70 -10.86
CA GLY A 86 1.06 -7.65 -12.26
C GLY A 86 0.86 -6.33 -13.00
N ALA A 87 0.32 -5.28 -12.36
CA ALA A 87 -0.17 -4.09 -13.06
C ALA A 87 0.66 -2.83 -12.81
N HIS A 88 1.33 -2.33 -13.86
CA HIS A 88 2.12 -1.09 -13.87
C HIS A 88 1.32 0.12 -13.35
N GLU A 89 0.06 0.29 -13.78
CA GLU A 89 -0.84 1.37 -13.37
C GLU A 89 -1.15 1.33 -11.87
N VAL A 90 -1.21 0.14 -11.27
CA VAL A 90 -1.50 -0.06 -9.85
C VAL A 90 -0.27 0.29 -9.02
N PHE A 91 0.92 -0.21 -9.38
CA PHE A 91 2.17 0.17 -8.69
C PHE A 91 2.47 1.66 -8.81
N THR A 92 2.33 2.24 -9.99
CA THR A 92 2.60 3.67 -10.21
C THR A 92 1.58 4.57 -9.51
N MET A 93 0.29 4.20 -9.47
CA MET A 93 -0.70 4.91 -8.64
C MET A 93 -0.42 4.75 -7.13
N LYS A 94 -0.05 3.55 -6.65
CA LYS A 94 0.38 3.35 -5.26
C LYS A 94 1.58 4.22 -4.92
N HIS A 95 2.56 4.34 -5.82
CA HIS A 95 3.70 5.26 -5.70
C HIS A 95 3.22 6.73 -5.58
N ARG A 96 2.30 7.21 -6.44
CA ARG A 96 1.71 8.57 -6.29
C ARG A 96 1.07 8.78 -4.91
N ILE A 97 0.33 7.80 -4.41
CA ILE A 97 -0.34 7.86 -3.09
C ILE A 97 0.69 7.87 -1.95
N VAL A 98 1.73 7.03 -2.01
CA VAL A 98 2.82 7.03 -1.01
C VAL A 98 3.51 8.39 -0.94
N LYS A 99 3.86 8.99 -2.09
CA LYS A 99 4.45 10.34 -2.15
C LYS A 99 3.59 11.37 -1.43
N TYR A 100 2.29 11.36 -1.71
CA TYR A 100 1.32 12.27 -1.13
C TYR A 100 1.14 12.09 0.39
N LEU A 101 1.08 10.84 0.87
CA LEU A 101 0.96 10.54 2.31
C LEU A 101 2.24 10.94 3.07
N VAL A 102 3.41 10.74 2.47
CA VAL A 102 4.69 11.18 3.05
C VAL A 102 4.76 12.71 3.10
N SER A 103 4.54 13.43 1.99
CA SER A 103 4.72 14.89 1.95
C SER A 103 3.60 15.68 2.66
N GLU A 104 2.33 15.35 2.41
CA GLU A 104 1.18 16.18 2.84
C GLU A 104 0.54 15.72 4.16
N LYS A 105 0.80 14.49 4.59
CA LYS A 105 0.19 13.89 5.79
C LYS A 105 1.21 13.44 6.85
N GLY A 106 2.51 13.47 6.55
CA GLY A 106 3.60 13.17 7.48
C GLY A 106 3.70 11.69 7.85
N PHE A 107 3.51 10.79 6.89
CA PHE A 107 3.78 9.36 7.06
C PHE A 107 5.29 9.08 6.93
N THR A 108 5.84 8.25 7.83
CA THR A 108 7.30 8.07 8.04
C THR A 108 7.76 6.62 7.92
N ASN A 109 6.85 5.71 7.64
CA ASN A 109 7.09 4.28 7.61
C ASN A 109 6.28 3.68 6.47
N LEU A 110 6.93 2.95 5.57
CA LEU A 110 6.30 2.12 4.54
C LEU A 110 6.56 0.66 4.90
N VAL A 111 5.52 -0.03 5.34
CA VAL A 111 5.51 -1.48 5.48
C VAL A 111 5.09 -2.07 4.15
N LEU A 112 5.88 -3.01 3.63
CA LEU A 112 5.62 -3.77 2.42
C LEU A 112 5.17 -5.19 2.78
N GLU A 113 4.32 -5.78 1.94
CA GLU A 113 4.13 -7.23 1.89
C GLU A 113 5.38 -7.86 1.26
N GLU A 114 6.41 -8.04 2.08
CA GLU A 114 7.74 -8.50 1.73
C GLU A 114 8.39 -9.08 3.01
N GLY A 115 9.34 -10.01 2.85
CA GLY A 115 10.06 -10.60 3.97
C GLY A 115 10.75 -9.54 4.84
N TRP A 116 10.57 -9.60 6.17
CA TRP A 116 11.25 -8.71 7.13
C TRP A 116 12.77 -8.73 6.91
N ASP A 117 13.33 -9.92 6.72
CA ASP A 117 14.74 -10.20 6.48
C ASP A 117 15.29 -9.52 5.20
N ARG A 118 14.52 -9.56 4.11
CA ARG A 118 14.79 -8.86 2.85
C ARG A 118 14.70 -7.34 3.00
N ALA A 119 13.68 -6.88 3.71
CA ALA A 119 13.38 -5.46 3.87
C ALA A 119 14.44 -4.70 4.68
N LEU A 120 15.25 -5.36 5.51
CA LEU A 120 16.40 -4.74 6.17
C LEU A 120 17.39 -4.12 5.16
N GLU A 121 17.65 -4.81 4.05
CA GLU A 121 18.53 -4.29 2.98
C GLU A 121 17.84 -3.21 2.13
N LEU A 122 16.50 -3.27 2.00
CA LEU A 122 15.73 -2.20 1.35
C LEU A 122 15.74 -0.90 2.19
N ASP A 123 15.60 -1.01 3.52
CA ASP A 123 15.72 0.13 4.44
C ASP A 123 17.14 0.70 4.45
N ARG A 124 18.16 -0.16 4.49
CA ARG A 124 19.58 0.23 4.34
C ARG A 124 19.84 0.98 3.02
N TYR A 125 19.27 0.51 1.91
CA TYR A 125 19.33 1.20 0.63
C TYR A 125 18.67 2.59 0.68
N VAL A 126 17.43 2.72 1.19
CA VAL A 126 16.78 4.05 1.23
C VAL A 126 17.37 5.00 2.27
N LEU A 127 18.09 4.49 3.28
CA LEU A 127 18.77 5.33 4.27
C LEU A 127 20.17 5.77 3.83
N THR A 128 20.91 4.93 3.09
CA THR A 128 22.36 5.14 2.83
C THR A 128 22.75 5.12 1.35
N GLY A 129 21.86 4.71 0.44
CA GLY A 129 22.15 4.52 -0.97
C GLY A 129 23.08 3.33 -1.30
N LYS A 130 23.29 2.41 -0.35
CA LYS A 130 24.15 1.22 -0.51
C LYS A 130 23.31 -0.05 -0.68
N GLY A 131 23.84 -1.03 -1.42
CA GLY A 131 23.13 -2.27 -1.76
C GLY A 131 22.35 -2.18 -3.08
N ASN A 132 21.81 -3.31 -3.53
CA ASN A 132 21.05 -3.42 -4.78
C ASN A 132 19.64 -4.00 -4.49
N PRO A 133 18.58 -3.16 -4.46
CA PRO A 133 17.23 -3.61 -4.12
C PRO A 133 16.70 -4.78 -4.95
N SER A 134 17.08 -4.88 -6.23
CA SER A 134 16.62 -5.96 -7.13
C SER A 134 17.17 -7.35 -6.76
N GLN A 135 18.18 -7.45 -5.90
CA GLN A 135 18.62 -8.73 -5.34
C GLN A 135 17.68 -9.19 -4.21
N HIS A 136 17.25 -8.27 -3.35
CA HIS A 136 16.52 -8.56 -2.11
C HIS A 136 15.00 -8.63 -2.28
N LEU A 137 14.40 -7.85 -3.18
CA LEU A 137 12.97 -7.95 -3.51
C LEU A 137 12.59 -9.40 -3.87
N SER A 138 11.40 -9.86 -3.47
CA SER A 138 10.84 -11.14 -3.89
C SER A 138 10.51 -11.13 -5.39
N PRO A 139 10.55 -12.26 -6.12
CA PRO A 139 10.56 -12.28 -7.59
C PRO A 139 9.44 -11.48 -8.26
N THR A 140 8.22 -11.55 -7.73
CA THR A 140 7.04 -10.81 -8.21
C THR A 140 7.22 -9.28 -8.13
N PHE A 141 7.98 -8.79 -7.15
CA PHE A 141 8.24 -7.36 -6.92
C PHE A 141 9.55 -6.87 -7.53
N LYS A 142 10.27 -7.69 -8.32
CA LYS A 142 11.48 -7.27 -9.07
C LYS A 142 11.13 -6.43 -10.31
N THR A 143 10.23 -5.48 -10.16
CA THR A 143 9.70 -4.62 -11.22
C THR A 143 10.36 -3.24 -11.21
N LYS A 144 10.22 -2.49 -12.31
CA LYS A 144 10.80 -1.13 -12.41
C LYS A 144 10.11 -0.16 -11.46
N GLU A 145 8.80 -0.29 -11.32
CA GLU A 145 7.94 0.60 -10.54
C GLU A 145 8.26 0.52 -9.03
N MET A 146 8.64 -0.67 -8.55
CA MET A 146 9.12 -0.89 -7.18
C MET A 146 10.53 -0.32 -6.96
N LEU A 147 11.42 -0.43 -7.95
CA LEU A 147 12.75 0.20 -7.90
C LEU A 147 12.64 1.74 -7.94
N ASP A 148 11.77 2.29 -8.79
CA ASP A 148 11.50 3.73 -8.88
C ASP A 148 10.89 4.29 -7.58
N LEU A 149 10.04 3.51 -6.90
CA LEU A 149 9.50 3.84 -5.58
C LEU A 149 10.61 3.89 -4.53
N LEU A 150 11.45 2.85 -4.45
CA LEU A 150 12.55 2.80 -3.51
C LEU A 150 13.59 3.90 -3.77
N ASP A 151 13.91 4.19 -5.03
CA ASP A 151 14.83 5.27 -5.38
C ASP A 151 14.24 6.65 -5.04
N TRP A 152 12.93 6.88 -5.26
CA TRP A 152 12.28 8.10 -4.77
C TRP A 152 12.35 8.22 -3.24
N ILE A 153 12.15 7.13 -2.49
CA ILE A 153 12.28 7.14 -1.02
C ILE A 153 13.74 7.45 -0.62
N ARG A 154 14.74 6.89 -1.32
CA ARG A 154 16.16 7.21 -1.14
C ARG A 154 16.45 8.70 -1.40
N GLN A 155 15.93 9.27 -2.48
CA GLN A 155 16.06 10.69 -2.81
C GLN A 155 15.40 11.58 -1.74
N TYR A 156 14.19 11.23 -1.29
CA TYR A 156 13.51 11.94 -0.20
C TYR A 156 14.35 11.91 1.09
N ASN A 157 14.85 10.73 1.46
CA ASN A 157 15.69 10.56 2.65
C ASN A 157 17.03 11.29 2.57
N ALA A 158 17.60 11.50 1.39
CA ALA A 158 18.85 12.21 1.19
C ALA A 158 18.71 13.75 1.29
N ASN A 159 17.52 14.31 1.04
CA ASN A 159 17.28 15.75 0.99
C ASN A 159 17.30 16.42 2.39
N PRO A 160 18.26 17.31 2.72
CA PRO A 160 18.38 17.93 4.05
C PRO A 160 17.22 18.86 4.46
N LYS A 161 16.33 19.19 3.51
CA LYS A 161 15.10 19.95 3.77
C LYS A 161 14.06 19.10 4.54
N HIS A 162 14.05 17.78 4.36
CA HIS A 162 13.12 16.89 5.06
C HIS A 162 13.65 16.52 6.45
N LYS A 163 12.88 16.83 7.49
CA LYS A 163 13.29 16.65 8.91
C LYS A 163 12.92 15.28 9.49
N SER A 164 12.27 14.43 8.70
CA SER A 164 12.07 13.02 8.99
C SER A 164 12.46 12.21 7.76
N LYS A 165 12.96 11.00 7.97
CA LYS A 165 13.20 10.00 6.93
C LYS A 165 12.04 9.01 6.92
N VAL A 166 11.74 8.48 5.75
CA VAL A 166 10.87 7.32 5.57
C VAL A 166 11.69 6.05 5.79
N ARG A 167 11.14 5.12 6.58
CA ARG A 167 11.69 3.76 6.78
C ARG A 167 10.95 2.76 5.91
N VAL A 168 11.65 1.74 5.43
CA VAL A 168 11.06 0.54 4.80
C VAL A 168 11.05 -0.59 5.83
N ILE A 169 9.97 -1.36 5.87
CA ILE A 169 9.79 -2.52 6.75
C ILE A 169 9.11 -3.62 5.92
N GLY A 170 9.47 -4.88 6.13
CA GLY A 170 8.73 -6.03 5.60
C GLY A 170 7.89 -6.62 6.72
N MET A 171 6.64 -7.00 6.45
CA MET A 171 5.77 -7.65 7.44
C MET A 171 5.65 -9.17 7.29
N ASP A 172 6.22 -9.73 6.22
CA ASP A 172 6.13 -11.15 5.93
C ASP A 172 7.32 -11.93 6.53
N ILE A 173 7.14 -13.24 6.70
CA ILE A 173 8.02 -14.17 7.40
C ILE A 173 8.25 -15.49 6.62
N GLN A 174 8.06 -15.48 5.30
CA GLN A 174 8.36 -16.62 4.41
C GLN A 174 9.80 -17.14 4.53
N SER A 175 10.75 -16.30 4.95
CA SER A 175 12.14 -16.67 5.25
C SER A 175 12.69 -15.90 6.44
N VAL A 176 13.77 -16.42 7.03
CA VAL A 176 14.62 -15.71 7.99
C VAL A 176 16.07 -15.92 7.57
N ASN A 177 16.56 -15.05 6.68
CA ASN A 177 17.95 -15.08 6.22
C ASN A 177 18.97 -14.79 7.35
N GLU A 178 20.24 -15.16 7.14
CA GLU A 178 21.34 -14.99 8.10
C GLU A 178 21.51 -13.56 8.63
N ASN A 179 21.15 -12.55 7.83
CA ASN A 179 21.21 -11.13 8.21
C ASN A 179 20.25 -10.76 9.35
N VAL A 180 19.25 -11.59 9.67
CA VAL A 180 18.45 -11.49 10.88
C VAL A 180 19.05 -12.34 12.00
N TYR A 181 19.37 -13.61 11.71
CA TYR A 181 19.81 -14.59 12.71
C TYR A 181 21.09 -14.16 13.43
N ASN A 182 22.12 -13.73 12.68
CA ASN A 182 23.42 -13.32 13.20
C ASN A 182 23.43 -11.94 13.91
N ASN A 183 22.26 -11.34 14.15
CA ASN A 183 22.10 -10.08 14.89
C ASN A 183 21.28 -10.26 16.19
N ILE A 184 20.94 -11.49 16.57
CA ILE A 184 20.12 -11.84 17.75
C ILE A 184 20.90 -12.70 18.77
N ILE A 185 22.05 -13.26 18.35
CA ILE A 185 22.96 -14.12 19.12
C ILE A 185 24.31 -13.42 19.27
#